data_AF-A0A2R6T8L7-F1
#
_entry.id   AF-A0A2R6T8L7-F1
#
_cell.length_a   1.000
_cell.length_b   1.000
_cell.length_c   1.000
_cell.angle_alpha   90.00
_cell.angle_beta   90.00
_cell.angle_gamma   90.00
#
_symmetry.space_group_name_H-M   'P 1'
#
loop_
_entity.id
_entity.type
_entity.pdbx_description
1 polymer ?
#
loop_
_entity_poly.entity_id
_entity_poly.type
_entity_poly.pdbx_seq_one_letter_code
_entity_poly.pdbx_strand_id
1 'polypeptide(L)' 'MNYKTVSIPEELYNKIEDEIEETGFRNVSEFIIYISRETISTGEGDVKEKLKSLGYLD' A
#
# COMPACT_ATOMS: atom_id res chain seq x y z
N MET A 1 4.30 0.22 -19.67
CA MET A 1 3.43 0.12 -18.48
C MET A 1 2.82 1.48 -18.23
N ASN A 2 1.52 1.55 -17.91
CA ASN A 2 0.86 2.82 -17.61
C ASN A 2 0.85 3.01 -16.10
N TYR A 3 1.43 4.11 -15.62
CA TYR A 3 1.43 4.46 -14.20
C TYR A 3 0.25 5.38 -13.89
N LYS A 4 -0.22 5.32 -12.64
CA LYS A 4 -1.22 6.22 -12.08
C LYS A 4 -0.62 6.92 -10.88
N THR A 5 -0.95 8.20 -10.71
CA THR A 5 -0.51 8.99 -9.56
C THR A 5 -1.52 8.84 -8.43
N VAL A 6 -1.03 8.61 -7.22
CA VAL A 6 -1.83 8.56 -5.99
C VAL A 6 -1.36 9.69 -5.09
N SER A 7 -2.30 10.48 -4.58
CA SER A 7 -2.00 11.52 -3.60
C SER A 7 -1.91 10.89 -2.21
N ILE A 8 -0.78 11.09 -1.55
CA ILE A 8 -0.50 10.62 -0.19
C ILE A 8 -0.15 11.86 0.63
N PRO A 9 -0.70 12.02 1.84
CA PRO A 9 -0.27 13.08 2.75
C PRO A 9 1.25 13.04 2.96
N GLU A 10 1.90 14.20 2.93
CA GLU A 10 3.36 14.31 3.05
C GLU A 10 3.89 13.64 4.33
N GLU A 11 3.20 13.83 5.46
CA GLU A 11 3.57 13.17 6.73
C GLU A 11 3.57 11.64 6.64
N LEU A 12 2.59 11.07 5.93
CA LEU A 12 2.52 9.62 5.76
C LEU A 12 3.61 9.13 4.82
N TYR A 13 3.88 9.87 3.74
CA TYR A 13 4.97 9.54 2.82
C TYR A 13 6.32 9.53 3.54
N ASN A 14 6.64 10.57 4.31
CA ASN A 14 7.90 10.69 5.03
C ASN A 14 8.06 9.57 6.05
N LYS A 15 6.99 9.27 6.81
CA LYS A 15 7.03 8.15 7.75
C LYS A 15 7.28 6.81 7.05
N ILE A 16 6.69 6.60 5.87
CA ILE A 16 6.97 5.38 5.09
C ILE A 16 8.41 5.38 4.62
N GLU A 17 8.94 6.52 4.15
CA GLU A 17 10.32 6.66 3.71
C GLU A 17 11.31 6.29 4.82
N ASP A 18 11.14 6.85 6.02
CA ASP A 18 11.96 6.55 7.20
C ASP A 18 11.89 5.05 7.56
N GLU A 19 10.69 4.46 7.59
CA GLU A 19 10.50 3.04 7.94
C GLU A 19 11.14 2.08 6.94
N ILE A 20 11.29 2.48 5.67
CA ILE A 20 11.88 1.63 4.62
C ILE A 20 13.38 1.84 4.43
N GLU A 21 14.00 2.86 5.04
CA GLU A 21 15.45 3.13 4.89
C GLU A 21 16.32 1.94 5.30
N GLU A 22 15.92 1.21 6.35
CA GLU A 22 16.65 0.04 6.85
C GLU A 22 16.24 -1.27 6.14
N THR A 23 15.42 -1.18 5.09
CA THR A 23 14.92 -2.34 4.34
C THR A 23 15.65 -2.52 3.02
N GLY A 24 15.30 -3.58 2.28
CA GLY A 24 15.80 -3.80 0.91
C GLY A 24 15.09 -2.99 -0.17
N PHE A 25 14.13 -2.12 0.17
CA PHE A 25 13.36 -1.37 -0.82
C PHE A 25 14.14 -0.16 -1.34
N ARG A 26 14.10 0.06 -2.65
CA ARG A 26 14.85 1.16 -3.30
C ARG A 26 14.20 2.53 -3.17
N ASN A 27 12.89 2.57 -2.91
CA ASN A 27 12.10 3.78 -2.73
C ASN A 27 10.67 3.44 -2.26
N VAL A 28 9.93 4.47 -1.84
CA VAL A 28 8.54 4.35 -1.38
C VAL A 28 7.63 3.73 -2.43
N SER A 29 7.84 4.02 -3.72
CA SER A 29 7.00 3.45 -4.78
C SER A 29 7.13 1.92 -4.87
N GLU A 30 8.34 1.40 -4.72
CA GLU A 30 8.59 -0.05 -4.73
C GLU A 30 7.91 -0.73 -3.53
N PHE A 31 8.03 -0.13 -2.35
CA PHE A 31 7.35 -0.60 -1.14
C PHE A 31 5.82 -0.60 -1.31
N ILE A 32 5.23 0.49 -1.81
CA ILE A 32 3.78 0.58 -2.02
C ILE A 32 3.30 -0.47 -3.03
N ILE A 33 4.06 -0.72 -4.09
CA ILE A 33 3.74 -1.78 -5.06
C ILE A 33 3.78 -3.15 -4.39
N TYR A 34 4.81 -3.43 -3.58
CA TYR A 34 4.94 -4.70 -2.87
C TYR A 34 3.76 -4.94 -1.92
N ILE A 35 3.47 -3.99 -1.02
CA ILE A 35 2.39 -4.16 -0.04
C ILE A 35 1.02 -4.24 -0.70
N SER A 36 0.82 -3.52 -1.82
CA SER A 36 -0.43 -3.61 -2.59
C SER A 36 -0.59 -4.99 -3.21
N ARG A 37 0.50 -5.57 -3.75
CA ARG A 37 0.49 -6.93 -4.31
C ARG A 37 0.22 -7.96 -3.21
N GLU A 38 0.96 -7.91 -2.10
CA GLU A 38 0.72 -8.81 -0.97
C GLU A 38 -0.71 -8.70 -0.47
N THR A 39 -1.22 -7.47 -0.26
CA THR A 39 -2.59 -7.25 0.22
C THR A 39 -3.65 -7.86 -0.69
N ILE A 40 -3.43 -7.83 -2.01
CA ILE A 40 -4.35 -8.40 -3.00
C ILE A 40 -4.12 -9.92 -3.17
N SER A 41 -2.87 -10.39 -3.15
CA SER A 41 -2.49 -11.78 -3.41
C SER A 41 -2.69 -12.70 -2.21
N THR A 42 -2.46 -12.22 -0.99
CA THR A 42 -2.77 -12.97 0.25
C THR A 42 -4.28 -12.99 0.54
N GLY A 43 -5.06 -12.16 -0.18
CA GLY A 43 -6.52 -12.17 -0.14
C GLY A 43 -7.11 -13.05 -1.24
N GLU A 44 -7.21 -14.35 -1.03
CA GLU A 44 -8.24 -15.16 -1.71
C GLU A 44 -9.66 -14.77 -1.25
N GLY A 45 -9.78 -13.88 -0.24
CA GLY A 45 -11.01 -13.22 0.19
C GLY A 45 -11.21 -11.88 -0.50
N ASP A 46 -12.42 -11.68 -1.03
CA ASP A 46 -12.86 -10.51 -1.79
C ASP A 46 -12.41 -9.19 -1.12
N VAL A 47 -11.76 -8.29 -1.88
CA VAL A 47 -11.36 -6.96 -1.40
C VAL A 47 -12.51 -6.25 -0.68
N LYS A 48 -13.77 -6.54 -1.06
CA LYS A 48 -14.96 -6.03 -0.37
C LYS A 48 -15.09 -6.50 1.08
N GLU A 49 -14.75 -7.73 1.43
CA GLU A 49 -14.82 -8.21 2.83
C GLU A 49 -13.81 -7.48 3.71
N LYS A 50 -12.60 -7.25 3.19
CA LYS A 50 -11.57 -6.49 3.91
C LYS A 50 -11.99 -5.03 4.08
N LEU A 51 -12.58 -4.43 3.05
CA LEU A 51 -13.13 -3.09 3.12
C LEU A 51 -14.34 -2.99 4.08
N LYS A 52 -15.22 -4.00 4.14
CA LYS A 52 -16.31 -4.08 5.14
C LYS A 52 -15.77 -4.16 6.57
N SER A 53 -14.79 -5.03 6.82
CA SER A 53 -14.15 -5.18 8.14
C SER A 53 -13.48 -3.89 8.62
N LEU A 54 -12.91 -3.13 7.68
CA LEU A 54 -12.31 -1.83 7.94
C LEU A 54 -13.32 -0.67 7.98
N GLY A 55 -14.62 -0.92 7.78
CA GLY A 55 -15.68 0.09 7.85
C GLY A 55 -15.81 1.01 6.63
N TYR A 56 -15.23 0.63 5.49
CA TYR A 56 -15.28 1.41 4.23
C TYR A 56 -16.43 1.01 3.30
N LEU A 57 -17.15 -0.08 3.59
CA LEU A 57 -18.31 -0.55 2.84
C LEU A 57 -19.41 -0.99 3.81
N ASP A 58 -20.64 -0.52 3.58
CA ASP A 58 -21.88 -1.08 4.15
C ASP A 58 -22.33 -2.31 3.36
#